data_AF-A0A2G9RUT5-F1
#
_entry.id   AF-A0A2G9RUT5-F1
#
_cell.length_a   1.000
_cell.length_b   1.000
_cell.length_c   1.000
_cell.angle_alpha   90.00
_cell.angle_beta   90.00
_cell.angle_gamma   90.00
#
_symmetry.space_group_name_H-M   'P 1'
#
loop_
_entity.id
_entity.type
_entity.pdbx_description
1 polymer ?
#
loop_
_entity_poly.entity_id
_entity_poly.type
_entity_poly.pdbx_seq_one_letter_code
_entity_poly.pdbx_strand_id
1 'polypeptide(L)'
;MRASYVRSVSGGRSNGSDDRYNEEKMDLFNDEDFIPIFIDMYRELPCLWQVNHPLYNNKPKRKAALDQLLEFVKPVIPTADIPYLKALIGGMRSTYNRELKKVQDSLRSEAAADDIYVPRLWYYDRLHFLAGQT
;
A
#
# COMPACT_ATOMS: atom_id res chain seq x y z
N MET A 1 -45.84 -18.74 30.92
CA MET A 1 -44.73 -17.74 30.96
C MET A 1 -43.89 -17.92 29.70
N ARG A 2 -44.00 -17.03 28.71
CA ARG A 2 -43.12 -16.97 27.53
C ARG A 2 -42.53 -15.57 27.50
N ALA A 3 -41.23 -15.47 27.78
CA ALA A 3 -40.51 -14.21 27.81
C ALA A 3 -40.25 -13.73 26.38
N SER A 4 -40.75 -12.54 26.05
CA SER A 4 -40.44 -11.82 24.82
C SER A 4 -39.04 -11.23 24.92
N TYR A 5 -38.12 -11.65 24.06
CA TYR A 5 -36.85 -10.96 23.86
C TYR A 5 -37.06 -9.83 22.85
N VAL A 6 -37.19 -8.61 23.37
CA VAL A 6 -36.91 -7.38 22.64
C VAL A 6 -35.40 -7.34 22.38
N ARG A 7 -34.97 -7.41 21.11
CA ARG A 7 -33.61 -7.03 20.73
C ARG A 7 -33.65 -5.67 20.05
N SER A 8 -32.98 -4.75 20.73
CA SER A 8 -32.79 -3.34 20.43
C SER A 8 -32.34 -3.07 19.00
N VAL A 9 -32.95 -2.04 18.42
CA VAL A 9 -32.39 -1.27 17.30
C VAL A 9 -31.11 -0.59 17.75
N SER A 10 -30.00 -0.85 17.06
CA SER A 10 -28.83 0.03 17.08
C SER A 10 -28.49 0.34 15.63
N GLY A 11 -28.87 1.55 15.22
CA GLY A 11 -28.54 2.10 13.92
C GLY A 11 -27.03 2.22 13.78
N GLY A 12 -26.49 1.61 12.73
CA GLY A 12 -25.17 1.94 12.22
C GLY A 12 -25.30 3.20 11.38
N ARG A 13 -24.78 4.32 11.89
CA ARG A 13 -24.50 5.52 11.09
C ARG A 13 -23.54 5.13 9.98
N SER A 14 -23.98 5.21 8.73
CA SER A 14 -23.10 5.16 7.57
C SER A 14 -22.18 6.39 7.61
N ASN A 15 -20.88 6.18 7.85
CA ASN A 15 -19.87 7.22 7.69
C ASN A 15 -19.54 7.33 6.20
N GLY A 16 -20.13 8.32 5.50
CA GLY A 16 -19.75 8.71 4.12
C GLY A 16 -18.34 9.34 4.00
N SER A 17 -17.46 9.01 4.94
CA SER A 17 -16.05 9.41 4.97
C SER A 17 -15.20 8.35 4.30
N ASP A 18 -15.45 7.08 4.59
CA ASP A 18 -14.62 5.94 4.16
C ASP A 18 -14.65 5.74 2.64
N ASP A 19 -15.82 5.97 2.03
CA ASP A 19 -15.98 5.87 0.57
C ASP A 19 -15.12 6.89 -0.18
N ARG A 20 -15.10 8.15 0.29
CA ARG A 20 -14.27 9.21 -0.32
C ARG A 20 -12.78 8.94 -0.15
N TYR A 21 -12.36 8.44 1.01
CA TYR A 21 -10.95 8.05 1.23
C TYR A 21 -10.49 6.93 0.31
N ASN A 22 -11.36 5.98 0.00
CA ASN A 22 -11.04 4.86 -0.88
C ASN A 22 -11.02 5.29 -2.36
N GLU A 23 -11.89 6.22 -2.76
CA GLU A 23 -11.93 6.76 -4.12
C GLU A 23 -10.70 7.63 -4.44
N GLU A 24 -10.32 8.56 -3.55
CA GLU A 24 -9.10 9.38 -3.70
C GLU A 24 -7.82 8.52 -3.76
N LYS A 25 -7.79 7.40 -3.04
CA LYS A 25 -6.69 6.44 -3.10
C LYS A 25 -6.62 5.68 -4.42
N MET A 26 -7.75 5.33 -5.01
CA MET A 26 -7.80 4.62 -6.29
C MET A 26 -7.34 5.52 -7.43
N ASP A 27 -7.66 6.81 -7.39
CA ASP A 27 -7.24 7.76 -8.41
C ASP A 27 -5.72 7.97 -8.38
N LEU A 28 -5.13 8.10 -7.18
CA LEU A 28 -3.69 8.29 -7.02
C LEU A 28 -2.87 7.15 -7.62
N PHE A 29 -3.30 5.89 -7.52
CA PHE A 29 -2.57 4.73 -8.04
C PHE A 29 -2.61 4.59 -9.56
N ASN A 30 -3.51 5.30 -10.23
CA ASN A 30 -3.63 5.31 -11.68
C ASN A 30 -2.98 6.55 -12.31
N ASP A 31 -2.53 7.50 -11.50
CA ASP A 31 -1.81 8.69 -11.97
C ASP A 31 -0.40 8.29 -12.46
N GLU A 32 -0.23 8.35 -13.79
CA GLU A 32 0.99 7.98 -14.49
C GLU A 32 2.15 8.96 -14.26
N ASP A 33 1.86 10.20 -13.84
CA ASP A 33 2.88 11.21 -13.54
C ASP A 33 3.28 11.13 -12.06
N PHE A 34 2.35 10.83 -11.17
CA PHE A 34 2.58 10.81 -9.73
C PHE A 34 3.25 9.52 -9.23
N ILE A 35 2.70 8.35 -9.59
CA ILE A 35 3.11 7.08 -8.99
C ILE A 35 4.56 6.71 -9.26
N PRO A 36 5.11 6.88 -10.48
CA PRO A 36 6.51 6.57 -10.74
C PRO A 36 7.43 7.40 -9.86
N ILE A 37 7.16 8.70 -9.73
CA ILE A 37 7.94 9.62 -8.91
C ILE A 37 7.83 9.25 -7.42
N PHE A 38 6.61 8.96 -6.95
CA PHE A 38 6.39 8.51 -5.58
C PHE A 38 7.18 7.23 -5.25
N ILE A 39 7.14 6.24 -6.14
CA ILE A 39 7.86 4.96 -5.96
C ILE A 39 9.37 5.20 -5.95
N ASP A 40 9.88 6.03 -6.85
CA ASP A 40 11.30 6.32 -6.94
C ASP A 40 11.78 7.06 -5.67
N MET A 41 11.03 8.03 -5.15
CA MET A 41 11.32 8.66 -3.85
C MET A 41 11.27 7.66 -2.69
N TYR A 42 10.28 6.77 -2.66
CA TYR A 42 10.16 5.76 -1.63
C TYR A 42 11.31 4.73 -1.68
N ARG A 43 11.77 4.36 -2.89
CA ARG A 43 12.94 3.50 -3.10
C ARG A 43 14.20 4.10 -2.48
N GLU A 44 14.41 5.41 -2.64
CA GLU A 44 15.58 6.14 -2.08
C GLU A 44 15.54 6.28 -0.54
N LEU A 45 14.49 5.79 0.13
CA LEU A 45 14.32 5.86 1.58
C LEU A 45 14.37 4.46 2.23
N PRO A 46 15.53 3.75 2.20
CA PRO A 46 15.66 2.38 2.70
C PRO A 46 15.30 2.21 4.19
N CYS A 47 15.40 3.28 4.99
CA CYS A 47 14.93 3.24 6.38
C CYS A 47 13.41 2.96 6.54
N LEU A 48 12.62 3.10 5.47
CA LEU A 48 11.19 2.83 5.46
C LEU A 48 10.84 1.39 5.08
N TRP A 49 11.68 0.74 4.27
CA TRP A 49 11.34 -0.53 3.64
C TRP A 49 12.36 -1.64 3.84
N GLN A 50 13.64 -1.30 4.03
CA GLN A 50 14.72 -2.25 4.16
C GLN A 50 14.93 -2.69 5.61
N VAL A 51 14.52 -3.90 5.98
CA VAL A 51 14.54 -4.39 7.38
C VAL A 51 15.97 -4.41 7.96
N ASN A 52 16.94 -4.79 7.14
CA ASN A 52 18.36 -4.86 7.52
C ASN A 52 19.07 -3.50 7.51
N HIS A 53 18.39 -2.41 7.15
CA HIS A 53 19.01 -1.09 7.12
C HIS A 53 19.25 -0.57 8.55
N PRO A 54 20.42 0.00 8.88
CA PRO A 54 20.74 0.44 10.24
C PRO A 54 19.73 1.43 10.85
N LEU A 55 19.08 2.23 9.98
CA LEU A 55 18.08 3.22 10.39
C LEU A 55 16.65 2.68 10.39
N TYR A 56 16.41 1.40 10.06
CA TYR A 56 15.06 0.81 9.99
C TYR A 56 14.33 0.79 11.33
N ASN A 57 15.06 0.71 12.45
CA ASN A 57 14.50 0.79 13.79
C ASN A 57 14.63 2.19 14.41
N ASN A 58 15.24 3.14 13.69
CA ASN A 58 15.45 4.50 14.16
C ASN A 58 14.18 5.34 13.93
N LYS A 59 13.33 5.43 14.96
CA LYS A 59 12.05 6.16 14.93
C LYS A 59 12.16 7.59 14.37
N PRO A 60 13.09 8.46 14.82
CA PRO A 60 13.15 9.83 14.29
C PRO A 60 13.59 9.88 12.83
N LYS A 61 14.53 9.04 12.39
CA LYS A 61 14.94 8.98 10.98
C LYS A 61 13.81 8.49 10.08
N ARG A 62 13.05 7.47 10.49
CA ARG A 62 11.86 7.03 9.76
C ARG A 62 10.79 8.08 9.69
N LYS A 63 10.55 8.80 10.79
CA LYS A 63 9.58 9.90 10.80
C LYS A 63 9.99 10.97 9.79
N ALA A 64 11.25 11.39 9.79
CA ALA A 64 11.75 12.37 8.82
C ALA A 64 11.59 11.90 7.37
N ALA A 65 11.87 10.62 7.07
CA ALA A 65 11.64 10.05 5.75
C ALA A 65 10.16 10.00 5.34
N LEU A 66 9.25 9.71 6.29
CA LEU A 66 7.80 9.81 6.06
C LEU A 66 7.35 11.26 5.86
N ASP A 67 7.90 12.20 6.62
CA ASP A 67 7.59 13.62 6.49
C ASP A 67 8.02 14.13 5.09
N GLN A 68 9.17 13.69 4.56
CA GLN A 68 9.61 14.01 3.20
C GLN A 68 8.65 13.50 2.11
N LEU A 69 8.18 12.25 2.22
CA LEU A 69 7.17 11.72 1.30
C LEU A 69 5.83 12.47 1.45
N LEU A 70 5.48 12.86 2.68
CA LEU A 70 4.24 13.59 2.93
C LEU A 70 4.24 14.97 2.28
N GLU A 71 5.37 15.67 2.27
CA GLU A 71 5.51 16.95 1.56
C GLU A 71 5.23 16.81 0.05
N PHE A 72 5.61 15.68 -0.56
CA PHE A 72 5.32 15.38 -1.96
C PHE A 72 3.85 15.04 -2.21
N VAL A 73 3.18 14.35 -1.27
CA VAL A 73 1.77 13.95 -1.40
C VAL A 73 0.81 15.12 -1.16
N LYS A 74 1.16 16.07 -0.27
CA LYS A 74 0.29 17.18 0.15
C LYS A 74 -0.28 18.05 -0.98
N PRO A 75 0.47 18.39 -2.05
CA PRO A 75 -0.10 19.13 -3.18
C PRO A 75 -1.24 18.42 -3.89
N VAL A 76 -1.22 17.08 -3.92
CA VAL A 76 -2.27 16.25 -4.54
C VAL A 76 -3.41 16.00 -3.56
N ILE A 77 -3.06 15.69 -2.30
CA ILE A 77 -4.01 15.39 -1.24
C ILE A 77 -3.68 16.28 -0.02
N PRO A 78 -4.29 17.47 0.07
CA PRO A 78 -3.98 18.43 1.14
C PRO A 78 -4.30 17.93 2.54
N THR A 79 -5.22 16.97 2.67
CA THR A 79 -5.64 16.32 3.92
C THR A 79 -4.73 15.17 4.32
N ALA A 80 -3.74 14.81 3.49
CA ALA A 80 -2.85 13.70 3.78
C ALA A 80 -2.05 13.94 5.06
N ASP A 81 -1.93 12.87 5.85
CA ASP A 81 -1.17 12.82 7.08
C ASP A 81 -0.27 11.56 7.13
N ILE A 82 0.51 11.43 8.20
CA ILE A 82 1.41 10.28 8.37
C ILE A 82 0.65 8.94 8.43
N PRO A 83 -0.48 8.80 9.14
CA PRO A 83 -1.36 7.63 9.04
C PRO A 83 -1.78 7.28 7.61
N TYR A 84 -2.23 8.27 6.83
CA TYR A 84 -2.60 8.09 5.43
C TYR A 84 -1.44 7.54 4.62
N LEU A 85 -0.25 8.14 4.74
CA LEU A 85 0.95 7.73 4.02
C LEU A 85 1.37 6.29 4.38
N LYS A 86 1.30 5.92 5.66
CA LYS A 86 1.56 4.54 6.09
C LYS A 86 0.57 3.56 5.49
N ALA A 87 -0.71 3.92 5.43
CA ALA A 87 -1.74 3.10 4.82
C ALA A 87 -1.54 2.98 3.29
N LEU A 88 -1.10 4.05 2.62
CA LEU A 88 -0.75 4.07 1.20
C LEU A 88 0.40 3.09 0.91
N ILE A 89 1.52 3.24 1.62
CA ILE A 89 2.69 2.36 1.50
C ILE A 89 2.31 0.90 1.85
N GLY A 90 1.53 0.70 2.90
CA GLY A 90 1.04 -0.62 3.30
C GLY A 90 0.18 -1.28 2.22
N GLY A 91 -0.71 -0.52 1.58
CA GLY A 91 -1.50 -0.96 0.44
C GLY A 91 -0.63 -1.38 -0.75
N MET A 92 0.34 -0.55 -1.13
CA MET A 92 1.29 -0.85 -2.21
C MET A 92 2.06 -2.14 -1.96
N ARG A 93 2.62 -2.30 -0.75
CA ARG A 93 3.35 -3.52 -0.37
C ARG A 93 2.45 -4.74 -0.43
N SER A 94 1.22 -4.63 0.03
CA SER A 94 0.25 -5.72 0.02
C SER A 94 -0.12 -6.14 -1.41
N THR A 95 -0.39 -5.18 -2.28
CA THR A 95 -0.68 -5.42 -3.70
C THR A 95 0.52 -6.05 -4.41
N TYR A 96 1.72 -5.48 -4.24
CA TYR A 96 2.96 -6.01 -4.81
C TYR A 96 3.24 -7.45 -4.35
N ASN A 97 3.14 -7.74 -3.04
CA ASN A 97 3.39 -9.09 -2.53
C ASN A 97 2.39 -10.12 -3.07
N ARG A 98 1.12 -9.72 -3.29
CA ARG A 98 0.13 -10.59 -3.93
C ARG A 98 0.48 -10.88 -5.38
N GLU A 99 0.92 -9.88 -6.14
CA GLU A 99 1.37 -10.06 -7.52
C GLU A 99 2.65 -10.91 -7.59
N LEU A 100 3.64 -10.63 -6.74
CA LEU A 100 4.88 -11.40 -6.64
C LEU A 100 4.61 -12.87 -6.32
N LYS A 101 3.69 -13.14 -5.40
CA LYS A 101 3.29 -14.52 -5.07
C LYS A 101 2.73 -15.26 -6.28
N LYS A 102 1.88 -14.63 -7.08
CA LYS A 102 1.33 -15.25 -8.30
C LYS A 102 2.42 -15.60 -9.30
N VAL A 103 3.39 -14.71 -9.50
CA VAL A 103 4.57 -14.97 -10.35
C VAL A 103 5.38 -16.15 -9.80
N GLN A 104 5.64 -16.18 -8.49
CA GLN A 104 6.39 -17.27 -7.87
C GLN A 104 5.66 -18.61 -7.95
N ASP A 105 4.33 -18.61 -7.77
CA ASP A 105 3.50 -19.80 -7.84
C ASP A 105 3.40 -20.33 -9.28
N SER A 106 3.37 -19.45 -10.30
CA SER A 106 3.43 -19.88 -11.71
C SER A 106 4.80 -20.44 -12.11
N LEU A 107 5.88 -19.98 -11.49
CA LEU A 107 7.23 -20.54 -11.71
C LEU A 107 7.43 -21.88 -11.00
N ARG A 108 6.80 -22.09 -9.83
CA ARG A 108 6.93 -23.33 -9.05
C ARG A 108 6.09 -24.47 -9.60
N SER A 109 4.92 -24.13 -10.13
CA SER A 109 4.15 -25.09 -10.92
C SER A 109 4.94 -25.30 -12.20
N GLU A 110 5.36 -26.52 -12.55
CA GLU A 110 5.95 -26.86 -13.86
C GLU A 110 4.90 -26.68 -14.98
N ALA A 111 4.23 -25.53 -15.01
CA ALA A 111 3.38 -25.12 -16.10
C ALA A 111 4.29 -25.00 -17.33
N ALA A 112 3.81 -25.48 -18.48
CA ALA A 112 4.54 -25.34 -19.74
C ALA A 112 5.05 -23.91 -19.88
N ALA A 113 6.25 -23.72 -20.44
CA ALA A 113 6.97 -22.44 -20.47
C ALA A 113 6.16 -21.23 -21.02
N ASP A 114 5.02 -21.49 -21.68
CA ASP A 114 4.07 -20.49 -22.18
C ASP A 114 3.06 -19.96 -21.14
N ASP A 115 2.99 -20.49 -19.91
CA ASP A 115 1.95 -20.15 -18.91
C ASP A 115 2.49 -19.42 -17.67
N ILE A 116 3.60 -18.68 -17.83
CA ILE A 116 4.14 -17.83 -16.75
C ILE A 116 3.19 -16.65 -16.53
N TYR A 117 2.70 -16.49 -15.30
CA TYR A 117 1.85 -15.36 -14.93
C TYR A 117 2.58 -14.03 -15.14
N VAL A 118 2.00 -13.16 -15.97
CA VAL A 118 2.45 -11.79 -16.17
C VAL A 118 1.72 -10.87 -15.18
N PRO A 119 2.44 -10.12 -14.33
CA PRO A 119 1.85 -9.14 -13.42
C PRO A 119 0.94 -8.14 -14.14
N ARG A 120 -0.22 -7.86 -13.55
CA ARG A 120 -1.17 -6.87 -14.10
C ARG A 120 -0.95 -5.46 -13.56
N LEU A 121 -0.10 -5.32 -12.56
CA LEU A 121 0.23 -4.06 -11.92
C LEU A 121 1.22 -3.30 -12.80
N TRP A 122 0.81 -2.17 -13.38
CA TRP A 122 1.60 -1.46 -14.39
C TRP A 122 2.93 -0.90 -13.87
N TYR A 123 3.03 -0.63 -12.56
CA TYR A 123 4.27 -0.22 -11.88
C TYR A 123 4.99 -1.36 -11.14
N TYR A 124 4.66 -2.62 -11.44
CA TYR A 124 5.20 -3.80 -10.74
C TYR A 124 6.74 -3.79 -10.66
N ASP A 125 7.41 -3.55 -11.79
CA ASP A 125 8.88 -3.60 -11.88
C ASP A 125 9.55 -2.53 -11.02
N ARG A 126 8.91 -1.36 -10.86
CA ARG A 126 9.43 -0.27 -10.02
C ARG A 126 9.47 -0.66 -8.55
N LEU A 127 8.50 -1.46 -8.10
CA LEU A 127 8.40 -1.98 -6.72
C LEU A 127 9.29 -3.20 -6.45
N HIS A 128 10.06 -3.68 -7.43
CA HIS A 128 10.84 -4.91 -7.27
C HIS A 128 11.91 -4.85 -6.16
N PHE A 129 12.34 -3.65 -5.74
CA PHE A 129 13.25 -3.47 -4.60
C PHE A 129 12.66 -3.96 -3.26
N LEU A 130 11.35 -4.19 -3.20
CA LEU A 130 10.67 -4.77 -2.04
C LEU A 130 10.79 -6.30 -1.97
N ALA A 131 11.23 -6.96 -3.04
CA ALA A 131 11.46 -8.41 -3.03
C ALA A 131 12.59 -8.78 -2.06
N GLY A 132 12.50 -9.96 -1.44
CA GLY A 132 13.60 -10.53 -0.64
C GLY A 132 13.86 -9.86 0.72
N GLN A 133 12.88 -9.13 1.25
CA GLN A 133 12.96 -8.40 2.53
C GLN A 133 12.72 -9.27 3.79
N THR A 134 12.78 -10.60 3.67
CA THR A 134 12.54 -11.57 4.76
C THR A 134 13.83 -12.01 5.43
#